data_AF-A0A2X2JEA2-F1
#
_entry.id   AF-A0A2X2JEA2-F1
#
_cell.length_a   1.000
_cell.length_b   1.000
_cell.length_c   1.000
_cell.angle_alpha   90.00
_cell.angle_beta   90.00
_cell.angle_gamma   90.00
#
_symmetry.space_group_name_H-M   'P 1'
#
loop_
_entity.id
_entity.type
_entity.pdbx_description
1 polymer ?
#
loop_
_entity_poly.entity_id
_entity_poly.type
_entity_poly.pdbx_seq_one_letter_code
_entity_poly.pdbx_strand_id
1 'polypeptide(L)'
;MEDRLNNINVKKVSDNSLIWTASKTALTELIYALYSHGAFNNGNTEIKLIAKTFEDAFNIELGDFYHTFMELKARKINRTKFLDRLCEALIKKMDEQDEKQ
;
A
#
# COMPACT_ATOMS: atom_id res chain seq x y z
N MET A 1 -14.33 -9.30 -44.85
CA MET A 1 -14.30 -7.93 -44.32
C MET A 1 -14.05 -8.09 -42.84
N GLU A 2 -12.89 -7.66 -42.38
CA GLU A 2 -12.24 -8.11 -41.14
C GLU A 2 -13.03 -7.72 -39.88
N ASP A 3 -13.47 -8.72 -39.11
CA ASP A 3 -13.92 -8.54 -37.73
C ASP A 3 -12.71 -8.15 -36.88
N ARG A 4 -12.56 -6.86 -36.65
CA ARG A 4 -11.51 -6.29 -35.81
C ARG A 4 -11.76 -6.69 -34.37
N LEU A 5 -10.99 -7.66 -33.90
CA LEU A 5 -10.83 -8.06 -32.52
C LEU A 5 -10.45 -6.84 -31.67
N ASN A 6 -11.42 -6.26 -30.97
CA ASN A 6 -11.15 -5.37 -29.84
C ASN A 6 -10.63 -6.24 -28.69
N ASN A 7 -9.30 -6.36 -28.64
CA ASN A 7 -8.55 -6.91 -27.51
C ASN A 7 -8.66 -5.95 -26.32
N ILE A 8 -9.83 -5.90 -25.69
CA ILE A 8 -10.00 -5.31 -24.37
C ILE A 8 -9.37 -6.31 -23.41
N ASN A 9 -8.17 -5.98 -22.95
CA ASN A 9 -7.48 -6.67 -21.88
C ASN A 9 -8.28 -6.48 -20.59
N VAL A 10 -9.42 -7.16 -20.48
CA VAL A 10 -10.15 -7.30 -19.23
C VAL A 10 -9.23 -8.10 -18.33
N LYS A 11 -8.45 -7.41 -17.49
CA LYS A 11 -7.75 -8.01 -16.35
C LYS A 11 -8.80 -8.88 -15.65
N LYS A 12 -8.69 -10.18 -15.85
CA LYS A 12 -9.52 -11.18 -15.17
C LYS A 12 -9.17 -11.02 -13.69
N VAL A 13 -9.98 -10.28 -12.94
CA VAL A 13 -9.86 -10.18 -11.49
C VAL A 13 -10.08 -11.60 -10.99
N SER A 14 -8.99 -12.29 -10.66
CA SER A 14 -9.05 -13.57 -9.99
C SER A 14 -9.75 -13.36 -8.65
N ASP A 15 -10.69 -14.24 -8.28
CA ASP A 15 -11.42 -14.27 -7.00
C ASP A 15 -10.54 -14.33 -5.72
N ASN A 16 -9.22 -14.18 -5.86
CA ASN A 16 -8.20 -14.22 -4.80
C ASN A 16 -7.49 -12.86 -4.61
N SER A 17 -8.04 -11.73 -5.10
CA SER A 17 -7.43 -10.43 -4.87
C SER A 17 -7.62 -9.96 -3.42
N LEU A 18 -6.57 -9.38 -2.83
CA LEU A 18 -6.66 -8.78 -1.51
C LEU A 18 -7.44 -7.46 -1.60
N ILE A 19 -8.38 -7.27 -0.69
CA ILE A 19 -9.14 -6.01 -0.58
C ILE A 19 -8.48 -5.15 0.50
N TRP A 20 -8.05 -3.95 0.14
CA TRP A 20 -7.58 -2.98 1.13
C TRP A 20 -8.76 -2.36 1.87
N THR A 21 -8.86 -2.65 3.17
CA THR A 21 -9.98 -2.18 4.02
C THR A 21 -9.61 -1.02 4.94
N ALA A 22 -8.32 -0.70 5.07
CA ALA A 22 -7.87 0.49 5.79
C ALA A 22 -8.04 1.76 4.94
N SER A 23 -7.76 2.93 5.51
CA SER A 23 -7.92 4.20 4.79
C SER A 23 -6.89 4.35 3.66
N LYS A 24 -7.21 5.20 2.66
CA LYS A 24 -6.23 5.61 1.63
C LYS A 24 -5.01 6.28 2.26
N THR A 25 -5.20 7.07 3.30
CA THR A 25 -4.11 7.68 4.06
C THR A 25 -3.17 6.64 4.67
N ALA A 26 -3.69 5.54 5.21
CA ALA A 26 -2.87 4.44 5.73
C ALA A 26 -2.05 3.76 4.64
N LEU A 27 -2.64 3.59 3.45
CA LEU A 27 -1.95 3.04 2.29
C LEU A 27 -0.84 3.99 1.80
N THR A 28 -1.12 5.28 1.71
CA THR A 28 -0.14 6.33 1.39
C THR A 28 1.01 6.32 2.41
N GLU A 29 0.69 6.23 3.70
CA GLU A 29 1.69 6.16 4.77
C GLU A 29 2.63 4.95 4.58
N LEU A 30 2.07 3.77 4.31
CA LEU A 30 2.83 2.55 4.04
C LEU A 30 3.71 2.67 2.79
N ILE A 31 3.17 3.20 1.69
CA ILE A 31 3.91 3.41 0.43
C ILE A 31 5.12 4.32 0.67
N TYR A 32 4.91 5.46 1.35
CA TYR A 32 5.99 6.39 1.65
C TYR A 32 7.02 5.79 2.61
N ALA A 33 6.62 4.95 3.56
CA ALA A 33 7.55 4.24 4.43
C ALA A 33 8.45 3.28 3.67
N LEU A 34 7.87 2.44 2.81
CA LEU A 34 8.60 1.50 1.96
C LEU A 34 9.54 2.21 0.98
N TYR A 35 9.06 3.30 0.37
CA TYR A 35 9.87 4.15 -0.49
C TYR A 35 11.04 4.79 0.27
N SER A 36 10.77 5.41 1.43
CA SER A 36 11.81 6.09 2.23
C SER A 36 12.84 5.11 2.80
N HIS A 37 12.44 3.88 3.09
CA HIS A 37 13.36 2.81 3.48
C HIS A 37 14.18 2.26 2.31
N GLY A 38 13.70 2.43 1.07
CA GLY A 38 14.33 1.85 -0.13
C GLY A 38 14.08 0.36 -0.27
N ALA A 39 12.93 -0.13 0.20
CA ALA A 39 12.61 -1.56 0.25
C ALA A 39 12.57 -2.25 -1.12
N PHE A 40 12.40 -1.49 -2.20
CA PHE A 40 12.28 -2.01 -3.57
C PHE A 40 13.49 -1.62 -4.42
N ASN A 41 14.03 -2.58 -5.16
CA ASN A 41 15.14 -2.41 -6.11
C ASN A 41 16.34 -1.64 -5.53
N ASN A 42 16.71 -1.96 -4.28
CA ASN A 42 17.83 -1.32 -3.57
C ASN A 42 17.69 0.21 -3.49
N GLY A 43 16.45 0.70 -3.32
CA GLY A 43 16.15 2.13 -3.27
C GLY A 43 16.03 2.83 -4.63
N ASN A 44 16.27 2.15 -5.75
CA ASN A 44 16.21 2.72 -7.10
C ASN A 44 14.81 2.58 -7.72
N THR A 45 13.76 2.86 -6.95
CA THR A 45 12.37 2.76 -7.42
C THR A 45 11.65 4.08 -7.22
N GLU A 46 11.03 4.60 -8.27
CA GLU A 46 10.20 5.78 -8.15
C GLU A 46 8.95 5.51 -7.31
N ILE A 47 8.59 6.47 -6.46
CA ILE A 47 7.41 6.34 -5.60
C ILE A 47 6.11 6.15 -6.40
N LYS A 48 5.99 6.73 -7.60
CA LYS A 48 4.82 6.57 -8.47
C LYS A 48 4.63 5.11 -8.90
N LEU A 49 5.73 4.40 -9.17
CA LEU A 49 5.69 2.99 -9.54
C LEU A 49 5.23 2.12 -8.36
N ILE A 50 5.71 2.42 -7.15
CA ILE A 50 5.27 1.74 -5.92
C ILE A 50 3.78 2.01 -5.70
N ALA A 51 3.34 3.28 -5.77
CA ALA A 51 1.94 3.65 -5.60
C ALA A 51 1.05 2.91 -6.60
N LYS A 52 1.40 2.92 -7.89
CA LYS A 52 0.64 2.23 -8.93
C LYS A 52 0.57 0.71 -8.71
N THR A 53 1.65 0.11 -8.22
CA THR A 53 1.69 -1.31 -7.88
C THR A 53 0.68 -1.64 -6.77
N PHE A 54 0.60 -0.80 -5.73
CA PHE A 54 -0.33 -0.99 -4.62
C PHE A 54 -1.78 -0.71 -5.04
N GLU A 55 -2.03 0.31 -5.87
CA GLU A 55 -3.35 0.57 -6.47
C GLU A 55 -3.87 -0.64 -7.25
N ASP A 56 -3.03 -1.20 -8.11
CA ASP A 56 -3.37 -2.36 -8.93
C ASP A 56 -3.54 -3.63 -8.09
N ALA A 57 -2.72 -3.83 -7.05
CA ALA A 57 -2.78 -4.99 -6.17
C ALA A 57 -4.05 -5.03 -5.33
N PHE A 58 -4.51 -3.87 -4.86
CA PHE A 58 -5.66 -3.74 -3.97
C PHE A 58 -6.93 -3.21 -4.63
N ASN A 59 -6.89 -2.99 -5.95
CA ASN A 59 -7.96 -2.40 -6.73
C ASN A 59 -8.52 -1.11 -6.10
N ILE A 60 -7.61 -0.20 -5.75
CA ILE A 60 -7.92 1.07 -5.09
C ILE A 60 -7.30 2.22 -5.86
N GLU A 61 -7.97 3.37 -5.87
CA GLU A 61 -7.44 4.61 -6.43
C GLU A 61 -7.00 5.54 -5.30
N LEU A 62 -5.70 5.86 -5.22
CA LEU A 62 -5.14 6.72 -4.19
C LEU A 62 -5.41 8.20 -4.46
N GLY A 63 -5.58 8.61 -5.72
CA GLY A 63 -5.73 10.00 -6.10
C GLY A 63 -4.46 10.81 -5.84
N ASP A 64 -4.59 12.00 -5.26
CA ASP A 64 -3.44 12.85 -4.91
C ASP A 64 -2.74 12.39 -3.63
N PHE A 65 -2.02 11.27 -3.74
CA PHE A 65 -1.26 10.70 -2.63
C PHE A 65 -0.08 11.58 -2.19
N TYR A 66 0.40 12.50 -3.04
CA TYR A 66 1.39 13.50 -2.65
C TYR A 66 0.80 14.50 -1.66
N HIS A 67 -0.40 15.01 -1.94
CA HIS A 67 -1.11 15.90 -1.02
C HIS A 67 -1.41 15.19 0.31
N THR A 68 -1.93 13.96 0.27
CA THR A 68 -2.19 13.17 1.48
C THR A 68 -0.92 12.98 2.32
N PHE A 69 0.24 12.79 1.68
CA PHE A 69 1.50 12.71 2.41
C PHE A 69 1.94 14.05 3.00
N MET A 70 1.70 15.18 2.33
CA MET A 70 1.94 16.50 2.91
C MET A 70 1.08 16.73 4.16
N GLU A 71 -0.18 16.30 4.14
CA GLU A 71 -1.05 16.35 5.33
C GLU A 71 -0.51 15.47 6.46
N LEU A 72 -0.03 14.25 6.16
CA LEU A 72 0.62 13.38 7.14
C LEU A 72 1.85 14.05 7.77
N LYS A 73 2.73 14.63 6.93
CA LYS A 73 3.94 15.33 7.36
C LYS A 73 3.63 16.54 8.23
N ALA A 74 2.53 17.25 7.98
CA ALA A 74 2.13 18.44 8.71
C ALA A 74 1.61 18.15 10.14
N ARG A 75 1.24 16.90 10.46
CA ARG A 75 0.77 16.53 11.80
C ARG A 75 1.86 16.78 12.85
N LYS A 76 1.50 17.33 14.00
CA LYS A 76 2.44 17.53 15.12
C LYS A 76 2.65 16.26 15.95
N ILE A 77 1.63 15.40 15.99
CA ILE A 77 1.58 14.17 16.79
C ILE A 77 1.05 13.06 15.88
N ASN A 78 1.56 11.83 16.02
CA ASN A 78 1.10 10.65 15.28
C ASN A 78 1.23 10.77 13.74
N ARG A 79 2.42 11.14 13.27
CA ARG A 79 2.74 11.20 11.82
C ARG A 79 2.71 9.83 11.15
N THR A 80 3.04 8.77 11.90
CA THR A 80 3.19 7.39 11.45
C THR A 80 2.21 6.43 12.14
N LYS A 81 0.99 6.91 12.40
CA LYS A 81 0.00 6.20 13.22
C LYS A 81 -0.34 4.80 12.69
N PHE A 82 -0.35 4.62 11.37
CA PHE A 82 -0.65 3.31 10.79
C PHE A 82 0.50 2.33 10.99
N LEU A 83 1.74 2.78 10.75
CA LEU A 83 2.93 1.96 10.96
C LEU A 83 3.13 1.58 12.42
N ASP A 84 2.88 2.51 13.34
CA ASP A 84 2.94 2.25 14.79
C ASP A 84 2.00 1.09 15.16
N ARG A 85 0.75 1.12 14.66
CA ARG A 85 -0.24 0.06 14.86
C ARG A 85 0.15 -1.27 14.20
N LEU A 86 0.79 -1.24 13.03
CA LEU A 86 1.28 -2.46 12.39
C LEU A 86 2.38 -3.12 13.22
N CYS A 87 3.30 -2.31 13.76
CA CYS A 87 4.35 -2.79 14.64
C CYS A 87 3.78 -3.39 15.92
N GLU A 88 2.87 -2.67 16.60
CA GLU A 88 2.17 -3.16 17.79
C GLU A 88 1.43 -4.49 17.54
N ALA A 89 0.70 -4.58 16.42
CA ALA A 89 -0.03 -5.80 16.06
C ALA A 89 0.91 -6.98 15.78
N LEU A 90 2.06 -6.74 15.14
CA LEU A 90 3.04 -7.78 14.85
C LEU A 90 3.74 -8.26 16.13
N ILE A 91 4.17 -7.36 17.00
CA ILE A 91 4.79 -7.70 18.29
C ILE A 91 3.81 -8.52 19.13
N LYS A 92 2.57 -8.05 19.28
CA LYS A 92 1.54 -8.79 20.01
C LYS A 92 1.36 -10.21 19.47
N LYS A 93 1.41 -10.38 18.15
CA LYS A 93 1.28 -11.70 17.53
C LYS A 93 2.45 -12.63 17.87
N MET A 94 3.66 -12.10 18.00
CA MET A 94 4.85 -12.83 18.44
C MET A 94 4.73 -13.22 19.91
N ASP A 95 4.38 -12.27 20.78
CA ASP A 95 4.21 -12.52 22.22
C ASP A 95 3.15 -13.61 22.49
N GLU A 96 2.02 -13.56 21.77
CA GLU A 96 0.96 -14.60 21.85
C GLU A 96 1.43 -16.01 21.43
N GLN A 97 2.52 -16.12 20.66
CA GLN A 97 3.10 -17.39 20.24
C GLN A 97 4.14 -17.89 21.24
N ASP A 98 4.91 -16.98 21.83
CA ASP A 98 5.92 -17.29 22.86
C ASP A 98 5.25 -17.71 24.18
N GLU A 99 4.15 -17.07 24.57
CA GLU A 99 3.36 -17.45 25.77
C GLU A 99 2.67 -18.83 25.65
N LYS A 100 2.56 -19.37 24.43
CA LYS A 100 1.93 -20.68 24.16
C LYS A 100 2.95 -21.83 24.06
N GLN A 101 4.23 -21.56 24.25
CA GLN A 101 5.29 -22.56 24.39
C GLN A 101 5.58 -22.85 25.86
#